data_AF-A0A562IQF9-F1
#
_entry.id   AF-A0A562IQF9-F1
#
_cell.length_a   1.000
_cell.length_b   1.000
_cell.length_c   1.000
_cell.angle_alpha   90.00
_cell.angle_beta   90.00
_cell.angle_gamma   90.00
#
_symmetry.space_group_name_H-M   'P 1'
#
loop_
_entity.id
_entity.type
_entity.pdbx_description
1 polymer ?
#
loop_
_entity_poly.entity_id
_entity_poly.type
_entity_poly.pdbx_seq_one_letter_code
_entity_poly.pdbx_strand_id
1 'polypeptide(L)'
;MRTTWLRAAAAALAAVPALGLTACADAAGIPAGSAVEDLTAADAFDGTSVEGAYDARFRADLPLHVGQQARLSAVVAEVITSRVVTITSTRPSVVEPLLVVGATAGDRLAPGTVVLVTGLVRESFTVPDAEDELRTDLDDALFQAWMREPYVLADDVRPLPGTG
;
A
#
# COMPACT_ATOMS: atom_id res chain seq x y z
N MET A 1 31.26 -28.55 25.94
CA MET A 1 32.62 -27.98 25.75
C MET A 1 32.44 -26.58 25.17
N ARG A 2 32.25 -25.53 25.99
CA ARG A 2 33.27 -24.56 26.48
C ARG A 2 34.28 -24.13 25.41
N THR A 3 34.19 -22.88 24.93
CA THR A 3 35.22 -21.85 25.21
C THR A 3 34.82 -20.45 24.70
N THR A 4 34.38 -19.62 25.64
CA THR A 4 34.43 -18.15 25.65
C THR A 4 35.85 -17.63 25.53
N TRP A 5 36.09 -16.57 24.73
CA TRP A 5 37.29 -15.73 24.84
C TRP A 5 36.90 -14.24 24.83
N LEU A 6 37.12 -13.60 25.98
CA LEU A 6 37.13 -12.16 26.24
C LEU A 6 38.59 -11.66 26.28
N ARG A 7 38.79 -10.35 26.03
CA ARG A 7 39.90 -9.42 26.43
C ARG A 7 40.45 -8.65 25.20
N ALA A 8 40.80 -7.36 25.24
CA ALA A 8 40.99 -6.40 26.33
C ALA A 8 40.85 -4.94 25.81
N ALA A 9 40.67 -4.03 26.76
CA ALA A 9 40.48 -2.58 26.62
C ALA A 9 41.77 -1.77 26.35
N ALA A 10 41.60 -0.52 25.89
CA ALA A 10 42.55 0.56 26.12
C ALA A 10 41.80 1.90 26.32
N ALA A 11 42.06 2.53 27.48
CA ALA A 11 41.49 3.79 27.92
C ALA A 11 42.28 4.99 27.36
N ALA A 12 41.61 6.11 27.14
CA ALA A 12 42.25 7.41 27.00
C ALA A 12 41.41 8.50 27.69
N LEU A 13 41.99 9.12 28.73
CA LEU A 13 41.48 10.28 29.46
C LEU A 13 41.73 11.59 28.69
N ALA A 14 40.78 12.52 28.75
CA ALA A 14 40.99 13.98 28.80
C ALA A 14 39.65 14.66 29.19
N ALA A 15 39.47 15.11 30.44
CA ALA A 15 39.71 16.47 30.95
C ALA A 15 38.63 17.52 30.56
N VAL A 16 37.82 17.90 31.57
CA VAL A 16 36.74 18.93 31.64
C VAL A 16 37.33 20.36 31.55
N PRO A 17 36.64 21.39 31.01
CA PRO A 17 35.56 22.15 31.72
C PRO A 17 34.47 22.66 30.72
N ALA A 18 33.37 23.36 31.01
CA ALA A 18 32.94 24.23 32.09
C ALA A 18 31.40 24.22 32.18
N LEU A 19 30.89 24.31 33.40
CA LEU A 19 29.47 24.45 33.72
C LEU A 19 29.01 25.89 33.44
N GLY A 20 27.98 26.04 32.64
CA GLY A 20 27.24 27.28 32.49
C GLY A 20 25.96 27.03 31.74
N LEU A 21 24.82 26.97 32.45
CA LEU A 21 23.57 27.65 32.11
C LEU A 21 22.47 27.22 33.11
N THR A 22 22.15 28.19 33.97
CA THR A 22 20.81 28.56 34.44
C THR A 22 19.87 27.48 34.98
N ALA A 23 19.65 27.62 36.28
CA ALA A 23 18.64 26.98 37.10
C ALA A 23 17.19 27.39 36.77
N CYS A 24 16.28 26.54 37.27
CA CYS A 24 14.84 26.74 37.56
C CYS A 24 13.86 26.77 36.36
N ALA A 25 12.76 26.00 36.33
CA ALA A 25 12.05 25.31 37.41
C ALA A 25 11.27 24.07 36.93
N ASP A 26 11.34 23.02 37.74
CA ASP A 26 10.28 22.09 38.15
C ASP A 26 9.22 21.65 37.11
N ALA A 27 9.46 20.50 36.48
CA ALA A 27 8.41 19.59 36.05
C ALA A 27 8.89 18.17 36.32
N ALA A 28 8.36 17.57 37.38
CA ALA A 28 8.66 16.23 37.86
C ALA A 28 8.59 15.20 36.72
N GLY A 29 9.64 14.40 36.61
CA GLY A 29 9.81 13.40 35.57
C GLY A 29 8.74 12.31 35.60
N ILE A 30 8.10 12.14 34.44
CA ILE A 30 7.57 10.86 33.99
C ILE A 30 8.60 10.36 32.96
N PRO A 31 9.37 9.28 33.19
CA PRO A 31 9.79 8.47 32.05
C PRO A 31 8.50 7.79 31.57
N ALA A 32 7.78 8.50 30.70
CA ALA A 32 6.60 7.96 30.03
C ALA A 32 7.04 6.64 29.38
N GLY A 33 6.24 5.62 29.62
CA GLY A 33 6.56 4.24 29.32
C GLY A 33 6.93 4.05 27.86
N SER A 34 7.45 2.86 27.57
CA SER A 34 7.51 2.27 26.24
C SER A 34 6.32 2.77 25.42
N ALA A 35 6.59 3.75 24.56
CA ALA A 35 5.64 4.18 23.55
C ALA A 35 5.57 2.99 22.59
N VAL A 36 4.69 2.06 22.90
CA VAL A 36 3.98 1.32 21.87
C VAL A 36 3.30 2.41 21.05
N GLU A 37 3.96 2.83 19.98
CA GLU A 37 3.31 3.63 18.96
C GLU A 37 2.08 2.84 18.54
N ASP A 38 0.93 3.42 18.86
CA ASP A 38 -0.37 3.03 18.35
C ASP A 38 -0.24 3.10 16.82
N LEU A 39 0.05 1.94 16.21
CA LEU A 39 -0.03 1.75 14.78
C LEU A 39 -1.51 1.90 14.43
N THR A 40 -1.94 3.14 14.26
CA THR A 40 -3.09 3.40 13.40
C THR A 40 -2.75 2.72 12.07
N ALA A 41 -3.68 1.95 11.53
CA ALA A 41 -3.53 1.21 10.28
C ALA A 41 -3.36 2.13 9.04
N ALA A 42 -2.93 3.37 9.23
CA ALA A 42 -2.74 4.41 8.23
C ALA A 42 -1.26 4.77 7.97
N ASP A 43 -0.29 4.31 8.79
CA ASP A 43 1.12 4.75 8.70
C ASP A 43 2.16 3.60 8.73
N ALA A 44 1.86 2.47 8.11
CA ALA A 44 2.87 1.47 7.75
C ALA A 44 3.18 1.50 6.24
N PHE A 45 3.47 2.69 5.71
CA PHE A 45 3.96 2.85 4.35
C PHE A 45 5.49 2.92 4.35
N ASP A 46 6.17 1.82 4.03
CA ASP A 46 7.65 1.70 3.98
C ASP A 46 8.30 2.41 2.76
N GLY A 47 7.62 3.40 2.18
CA GLY A 47 8.17 4.18 1.06
C GLY A 47 8.41 3.40 -0.24
N THR A 48 8.04 2.12 -0.32
CA THR A 48 8.17 1.29 -1.52
C THR A 48 6.91 1.41 -2.38
N SER A 49 6.85 2.48 -3.18
CA SER A 49 5.83 2.63 -4.21
C SER A 49 6.28 1.89 -5.47
N VAL A 50 5.41 1.07 -6.06
CA VAL A 50 5.65 0.45 -7.37
C VAL A 50 4.92 1.23 -8.46
N GLU A 51 5.61 1.56 -9.54
CA GLU A 51 5.03 2.27 -10.69
C GLU A 51 5.32 1.50 -11.98
N GLY A 52 4.31 1.41 -12.86
CA GLY A 52 4.48 0.72 -14.13
C GLY A 52 3.18 0.54 -14.91
N ALA A 53 3.27 -0.18 -16.03
CA ALA A 53 2.08 -0.67 -16.72
C ALA A 53 1.62 -1.99 -16.09
N TYR A 54 0.31 -2.22 -16.06
CA TYR A 54 -0.20 -3.55 -15.76
C TYR A 54 0.11 -4.48 -16.94
N ASP A 55 0.92 -5.51 -16.71
CA ASP A 55 1.31 -6.51 -17.71
C ASP A 55 1.51 -7.89 -17.07
N ALA A 56 1.83 -8.90 -17.89
CA ALA A 56 2.03 -10.27 -17.43
C ALA A 56 3.15 -10.40 -16.39
N ARG A 57 4.17 -9.53 -16.44
CA ARG A 57 5.25 -9.53 -15.45
C ARG A 57 4.74 -8.98 -14.12
N PHE A 58 4.08 -7.82 -14.14
CA PHE A 58 3.49 -7.24 -12.93
C PHE A 58 2.48 -8.19 -12.28
N ARG A 59 1.65 -8.88 -13.09
CA ARG A 59 0.73 -9.91 -12.59
C ARG A 59 1.47 -11.07 -11.90
N ALA A 60 2.59 -11.53 -12.45
CA ALA A 60 3.40 -12.59 -11.83
C ALA A 60 4.09 -12.13 -10.54
N ASP A 61 4.54 -10.87 -10.50
CA ASP A 61 5.23 -10.26 -9.37
C ASP A 61 4.24 -9.70 -8.31
N LEU A 62 2.94 -9.71 -8.59
CA LEU A 62 1.88 -9.12 -7.75
C LEU A 62 1.94 -9.56 -6.26
N PRO A 63 2.20 -10.84 -5.92
CA PRO A 63 2.34 -11.26 -4.52
C PRO A 63 3.51 -10.58 -3.79
N LEU A 64 4.55 -10.17 -4.53
CA LEU A 64 5.70 -9.45 -3.97
C LEU A 64 5.38 -7.98 -3.67
N HIS A 65 4.27 -7.47 -4.21
CA HIS A 65 3.82 -6.09 -4.05
C HIS A 65 2.69 -5.93 -3.03
N VAL A 66 2.24 -7.00 -2.38
CA VAL A 66 1.21 -6.93 -1.32
C VAL A 66 1.66 -5.95 -0.23
N GLY A 67 0.75 -5.05 0.16
CA GLY A 67 1.02 -3.99 1.14
C GLY A 67 1.77 -2.78 0.58
N GLN A 68 2.15 -2.78 -0.70
CA GLN A 68 2.77 -1.64 -1.37
C GLN A 68 1.75 -0.81 -2.14
N GLN A 69 2.02 0.49 -2.25
CA GLN A 69 1.25 1.39 -3.09
C GLN A 69 1.67 1.16 -4.54
N ALA A 70 0.71 0.83 -5.38
CA ALA A 70 0.89 0.67 -6.81
C ALA A 70 0.32 1.86 -7.57
N ARG A 71 1.06 2.29 -8.59
CA ARG A 71 0.64 3.29 -9.57
C ARG A 71 0.71 2.67 -10.97
N LEU A 72 -0.43 2.22 -11.46
CA LEU A 72 -0.55 1.33 -12.61
C LEU A 72 -1.22 2.02 -13.78
N SER A 73 -0.55 2.02 -14.93
CA SER A 73 -1.16 2.35 -16.21
C SER A 73 -1.77 1.10 -16.82
N ALA A 74 -3.08 1.11 -17.03
CA ALA A 74 -3.84 -0.06 -17.46
C ALA A 74 -5.03 0.34 -18.34
N VAL A 75 -5.70 -0.64 -18.91
CA VAL A 75 -6.96 -0.46 -19.66
C VAL A 75 -8.09 -1.05 -18.85
N VAL A 76 -9.21 -0.34 -18.72
CA VAL A 76 -10.42 -0.90 -18.10
C VAL A 76 -10.92 -2.05 -18.97
N ALA A 77 -10.95 -3.26 -18.42
CA ALA A 77 -11.49 -4.43 -19.10
C ALA A 77 -13.01 -4.48 -18.95
N GLU A 78 -13.51 -4.30 -17.73
CA GLU A 78 -14.93 -4.34 -17.40
C GLU A 78 -15.24 -3.38 -16.25
N VAL A 79 -16.46 -2.85 -16.25
CA VAL A 79 -17.01 -2.06 -15.15
C VAL A 79 -18.08 -2.90 -14.47
N ILE A 80 -17.82 -3.38 -13.27
CA ILE A 80 -18.76 -4.20 -12.49
C ILE A 80 -19.78 -3.28 -11.81
N THR A 81 -19.29 -2.22 -11.18
CA THR A 81 -20.10 -1.15 -10.59
C THR A 81 -19.43 0.21 -10.82
N SER A 82 -20.10 1.32 -10.49
CA SER A 82 -19.49 2.66 -10.58
C SER A 82 -18.22 2.85 -9.73
N ARG A 83 -17.95 1.93 -8.78
CA ARG A 83 -16.78 1.97 -7.88
C ARG A 83 -15.88 0.74 -8.00
N VAL A 84 -16.25 -0.25 -8.80
CA VAL A 84 -15.50 -1.50 -8.92
C VAL A 84 -15.34 -1.83 -10.39
N VAL A 85 -14.08 -1.93 -10.82
CA VAL A 85 -13.71 -2.17 -12.22
C VAL A 85 -12.63 -3.23 -12.28
N THR A 86 -12.48 -3.84 -13.45
CA THR A 86 -11.33 -4.71 -13.74
C THR A 86 -10.42 -4.02 -14.72
N ILE A 87 -9.11 -4.23 -14.57
CA ILE A 87 -8.10 -3.67 -15.46
C ILE A 87 -7.31 -4.77 -16.15
N THR A 88 -6.86 -4.49 -17.37
CA THR A 88 -6.00 -5.35 -18.18
C THR A 88 -4.86 -4.54 -18.79
N SER A 89 -3.97 -5.20 -19.53
CA SER A 89 -2.79 -4.57 -20.08
C SER A 89 -3.13 -3.53 -21.14
N THR A 90 -2.31 -2.48 -21.20
CA THR A 90 -2.31 -1.49 -22.29
C THR A 90 -1.73 -2.03 -23.60
N ARG A 91 -1.10 -3.21 -23.56
CA ARG A 91 -0.49 -3.87 -24.73
C ARG A 91 -1.27 -5.14 -25.08
N PRO A 92 -1.27 -5.54 -26.36
CA PRO A 92 -1.87 -6.81 -26.79
C PRO A 92 -1.12 -7.97 -26.12
N SER A 93 -1.67 -8.45 -25.01
CA SER A 93 -1.16 -9.58 -24.24
C SER A 93 -2.32 -10.25 -23.54
N VAL A 94 -2.24 -11.57 -23.38
CA VAL A 94 -3.23 -12.32 -22.60
C VAL A 94 -2.75 -12.30 -21.16
N VAL A 95 -3.22 -11.33 -20.40
CA VAL A 95 -3.02 -11.24 -18.94
C VAL A 95 -4.38 -11.32 -18.26
N GLU A 96 -4.44 -12.05 -17.15
CA GLU A 96 -5.64 -12.10 -16.32
C GLU A 96 -6.01 -10.68 -15.86
N PRO A 97 -7.29 -10.29 -15.90
CA PRO A 97 -7.68 -8.98 -15.40
C PRO A 97 -7.46 -8.90 -13.89
N LEU A 98 -7.14 -7.70 -13.40
CA LEU A 98 -6.99 -7.42 -11.97
C LEU A 98 -8.19 -6.64 -11.48
N LEU A 99 -8.75 -7.04 -10.33
CA LEU A 99 -9.84 -6.32 -9.68
C LEU A 99 -9.32 -5.03 -9.03
N VAL A 100 -10.04 -3.94 -9.27
CA VAL A 100 -9.80 -2.63 -8.66
C VAL A 100 -11.06 -2.17 -7.95
N VAL A 101 -10.95 -1.99 -6.64
CA VAL A 101 -12.04 -1.58 -5.74
C VAL A 101 -11.81 -0.13 -5.33
N GLY A 102 -12.86 0.68 -5.24
CA GLY A 102 -12.72 2.08 -4.78
C GLY A 102 -12.49 3.08 -5.90
N ALA A 103 -12.86 2.76 -7.14
CA ALA A 103 -12.70 3.66 -8.26
C ALA A 103 -13.43 5.00 -8.04
N THR A 104 -12.70 6.11 -8.13
CA THR A 104 -13.19 7.48 -7.89
C THR A 104 -13.70 8.19 -9.15
N ALA A 105 -13.42 7.65 -10.34
CA ALA A 105 -13.79 8.29 -11.60
C ALA A 105 -15.30 8.21 -11.94
N GLY A 106 -16.08 7.36 -11.25
CA GLY A 106 -17.51 7.18 -11.49
C GLY A 106 -17.81 6.77 -12.94
N ASP A 107 -18.82 7.41 -13.54
CA ASP A 107 -19.33 7.08 -14.89
C ASP A 107 -18.35 7.42 -16.04
N ARG A 108 -17.17 7.97 -15.74
CA ARG A 108 -16.12 8.26 -16.73
C ARG A 108 -15.28 7.03 -17.07
N LEU A 109 -15.49 5.91 -16.38
CA LEU A 109 -14.84 4.65 -16.68
C LEU A 109 -15.71 3.84 -17.63
N ALA A 110 -15.18 3.55 -18.81
CA ALA A 110 -15.78 2.65 -19.77
C ALA A 110 -14.76 1.57 -20.18
N PRO A 111 -15.20 0.35 -20.54
CA PRO A 111 -14.32 -0.66 -21.12
C PRO A 111 -13.51 -0.09 -22.30
N GLY A 112 -12.22 -0.41 -22.35
CA GLY A 112 -11.27 0.11 -23.33
C GLY A 112 -10.63 1.46 -22.97
N THR A 113 -11.06 2.10 -21.87
CA THR A 113 -10.45 3.37 -21.42
C THR A 113 -9.08 3.12 -20.80
N VAL A 114 -8.07 3.86 -21.25
CA VAL A 114 -6.75 3.87 -20.62
C VAL A 114 -6.82 4.70 -19.33
N VAL A 115 -6.44 4.10 -18.21
CA VAL A 115 -6.52 4.69 -16.88
C VAL A 115 -5.18 4.63 -16.16
N LEU A 116 -5.01 5.54 -15.21
CA LEU A 116 -4.00 5.45 -14.17
C LEU A 116 -4.70 5.10 -12.87
N VAL A 117 -4.36 3.94 -12.30
CA VAL A 117 -4.84 3.45 -11.01
C VAL A 117 -3.77 3.71 -9.97
N THR A 118 -4.12 4.37 -8.87
CA THR A 118 -3.25 4.53 -7.70
C THR A 118 -3.95 3.88 -6.52
N GLY A 119 -3.30 2.93 -5.85
CA GLY A 119 -3.92 2.20 -4.76
C GLY A 119 -3.00 1.19 -4.08
N LEU A 120 -3.48 0.62 -2.99
CA LEU A 120 -2.78 -0.39 -2.20
C LEU A 120 -3.04 -1.79 -2.77
N VAL A 121 -1.98 -2.57 -3.00
CA VAL A 121 -2.11 -3.98 -3.40
C VAL A 121 -2.47 -4.82 -2.19
N ARG A 122 -3.54 -5.62 -2.32
CA ARG A 122 -4.08 -6.49 -1.29
C ARG A 122 -4.01 -7.95 -1.74
N GLU A 123 -3.70 -8.84 -0.81
CA GLU A 123 -3.43 -10.26 -1.10
C GLU A 123 -4.67 -11.07 -1.47
N SER A 124 -5.80 -10.79 -0.81
CA SER A 124 -6.99 -11.61 -0.93
C SER A 124 -8.24 -10.75 -0.83
N PHE A 125 -9.02 -10.75 -1.88
CA PHE A 125 -10.31 -10.10 -1.93
C PHE A 125 -11.36 -10.92 -1.17
N THR A 126 -12.12 -10.24 -0.34
CA THR A 126 -13.37 -10.74 0.22
C THR A 126 -14.44 -9.67 0.04
N VAL A 127 -15.69 -10.10 -0.20
CA VAL A 127 -16.80 -9.15 -0.35
C VAL A 127 -17.00 -8.31 0.92
N PRO A 128 -17.02 -8.88 2.14
CA PRO A 128 -17.20 -8.09 3.36
C PRO A 128 -16.16 -6.98 3.55
N ASP A 129 -14.88 -7.26 3.28
CA ASP A 129 -13.83 -6.23 3.39
C ASP A 129 -14.03 -5.10 2.38
N ALA A 130 -14.50 -5.42 1.17
CA ALA A 130 -14.79 -4.43 0.13
C ALA A 130 -16.05 -3.62 0.43
N GLU A 131 -17.08 -4.24 1.02
CA GLU A 131 -18.29 -3.56 1.47
C GLU A 131 -18.02 -2.55 2.58
N ASP A 132 -17.23 -2.95 3.57
CA ASP A 132 -16.82 -2.09 4.68
C ASP A 132 -16.05 -0.86 4.18
N GLU A 133 -15.13 -1.06 3.25
CA GLU A 133 -14.33 0.01 2.66
C GLU A 133 -15.17 0.95 1.80
N LEU A 134 -16.02 0.41 0.93
CA LEU A 134 -16.88 1.19 0.05
C LEU A 134 -18.08 1.81 0.78
N ARG A 135 -18.39 1.31 1.99
CA ARG A 135 -19.63 1.56 2.74
C ARG A 135 -20.88 1.32 1.89
N THR A 136 -20.89 0.22 1.15
CA THR A 136 -21.99 -0.21 0.26
C THR A 136 -22.15 -1.72 0.30
N ASP A 137 -23.36 -2.18 0.07
CA ASP A 137 -23.68 -3.59 -0.15
C ASP A 137 -23.26 -3.99 -1.57
N LEU A 138 -22.55 -5.11 -1.71
CA LEU A 138 -22.07 -5.65 -2.98
C LEU A 138 -22.74 -7.00 -3.25
N ASP A 139 -23.07 -7.27 -4.51
CA ASP A 139 -23.65 -8.57 -4.86
C ASP A 139 -22.57 -9.66 -4.91
N ASP A 140 -22.55 -10.52 -3.90
CA ASP A 140 -21.68 -11.69 -3.79
C ASP A 140 -21.57 -12.53 -5.08
N ALA A 141 -22.66 -12.64 -5.84
CA ALA A 141 -22.69 -13.44 -7.06
C ALA A 141 -21.78 -12.86 -8.15
N LEU A 142 -21.63 -11.53 -8.20
CA LEU A 142 -20.76 -10.84 -9.16
C LEU A 142 -19.28 -11.02 -8.81
N PHE A 143 -18.96 -11.31 -7.55
CA PHE A 143 -17.59 -11.36 -7.05
C PHE A 143 -17.04 -12.76 -6.77
N GLN A 144 -17.83 -13.81 -7.00
CA GLN A 144 -17.40 -15.21 -6.77
C GLN A 144 -16.06 -15.55 -7.45
N ALA A 145 -15.84 -15.06 -8.68
CA ALA A 145 -14.61 -15.34 -9.43
C ALA A 145 -13.37 -14.62 -8.86
N TRP A 146 -13.57 -13.63 -8.01
CA TRP A 146 -12.51 -12.79 -7.42
C TRP A 146 -12.20 -13.18 -5.97
N MET A 147 -12.97 -14.11 -5.39
CA MET A 147 -12.77 -14.54 -4.01
C MET A 147 -11.36 -15.07 -3.79
N ARG A 148 -10.64 -14.49 -2.81
CA ARG A 148 -9.25 -14.83 -2.46
C ARG A 148 -8.22 -14.49 -3.53
N GLU A 149 -8.60 -13.81 -4.60
CA GLU A 149 -7.66 -13.26 -5.57
C GLU A 149 -7.05 -11.96 -5.03
N PRO A 150 -5.81 -11.66 -5.39
CA PRO A 150 -5.24 -10.35 -5.15
C PRO A 150 -6.02 -9.24 -5.85
N TYR A 151 -6.09 -8.06 -5.23
CA TYR A 151 -6.79 -6.90 -5.79
C TYR A 151 -6.06 -5.61 -5.44
N VAL A 152 -6.43 -4.51 -6.10
CA VAL A 152 -5.98 -3.17 -5.73
C VAL A 152 -7.12 -2.43 -5.08
N LEU A 153 -6.90 -1.96 -3.86
CA LEU A 153 -7.76 -0.98 -3.23
C LEU A 153 -7.32 0.41 -3.70
N ALA A 154 -8.08 1.01 -4.61
CA ALA A 154 -7.75 2.27 -5.24
C ALA A 154 -8.11 3.47 -4.36
N ASP A 155 -7.13 4.37 -4.23
CA ASP A 155 -7.34 5.72 -3.72
C ASP A 155 -7.79 6.67 -4.84
N ASP A 156 -7.25 6.46 -6.05
CA ASP A 156 -7.58 7.25 -7.23
C ASP A 156 -7.56 6.39 -8.49
N VAL A 157 -8.63 6.50 -9.28
CA VAL A 157 -8.67 5.95 -10.64
C VAL A 157 -9.05 7.09 -11.55
N ARG A 158 -8.16 7.43 -12.49
CA ARG A 158 -8.42 8.51 -13.44
C ARG A 158 -8.16 8.08 -14.88
N PRO A 159 -9.04 8.45 -15.82
CA PRO A 159 -8.74 8.32 -17.24
C PRO A 159 -7.48 9.13 -17.58
N LEU A 160 -6.58 8.53 -18.35
CA LEU A 160 -5.50 9.28 -18.97
C LEU A 160 -6.07 10.01 -20.19
N PRO A 161 -5.67 11.26 -20.44
CA PRO A 161 -6.08 11.96 -21.64
C PRO A 161 -5.61 11.14 -22.84
N GLY A 162 -6.55 10.59 -23.59
CA GLY A 162 -6.25 9.96 -24.86
C GLY A 162 -5.68 11.03 -25.78
N THR A 163 -4.50 10.79 -26.34
CA THR A 163 -4.15 11.31 -27.66
C THR A 163 -5.18 10.74 -28.64
N GLY A 164 -6.34 11.39 -28.73
CA GLY A 164 -7.29 11.20 -29.82
C GLY A 164 -6.74 11.75 -31.12
#